data_AF-A0A183AP66-F1
#
_entry.id   AF-A0A183AP66-F1
#
_cell.length_a   1.000
_cell.length_b   1.000
_cell.length_c   1.000
_cell.angle_alpha   90.00
_cell.angle_beta   90.00
_cell.angle_gamma   90.00
#
_symmetry.space_group_name_H-M   'P 1'
#
loop_
_entity.id
_entity.type
_entity.pdbx_description
1 polymer ?
#
loop_
_entity_poly.entity_id
_entity_poly.type
_entity_poly.pdbx_seq_one_letter_code
_entity_poly.pdbx_strand_id
1 'polypeptide(L)'
;MGSSSLSFDIVISLLLILNNFGAYGTCPPDFKDVGDGVCMIHLPLATTYCAAHQLCEVKGKKRGLRLFVPGIHAERIPTFFPSAATVFTSLHAMLNRSSDLRAGWRVGDPGFANLEIGNNANAVRWYSGEPDEPNEAIALYENGRLVDKIQTALNASDGICEISNQSDNGSFERFLINWPYSFNSVYLQDSWASGCFTSTVVPTLLSCGFQ
;
A
#
# COMPACT_ATOMS: atom_id res chain seq x y z
N MET A 1 56.42 -8.06 -24.61
CA MET A 1 55.42 -7.11 -25.17
C MET A 1 54.69 -7.83 -26.29
N GLY A 2 53.38 -8.04 -26.32
CA GLY A 2 52.27 -7.89 -25.38
C GLY A 2 51.11 -8.66 -26.04
N SER A 3 50.48 -9.59 -25.34
CA SER A 3 49.42 -10.44 -25.93
C SER A 3 48.41 -10.94 -24.89
N SER A 4 48.29 -10.28 -23.74
CA SER A 4 47.43 -10.73 -22.64
C SER A 4 46.26 -9.79 -22.32
N SER A 5 46.14 -8.62 -22.97
CA SER A 5 45.03 -7.69 -22.67
C SER A 5 43.72 -8.07 -23.38
N LEU A 6 43.80 -8.58 -24.62
CA LEU A 6 42.62 -8.92 -25.44
C LEU A 6 41.71 -9.98 -24.81
N SER A 7 42.26 -10.92 -24.03
CA SER A 7 41.46 -11.98 -23.38
C SER A 7 40.74 -11.49 -22.12
N PHE A 8 41.20 -10.42 -21.48
CA PHE A 8 40.63 -9.91 -20.24
C PHE A 8 39.43 -9.00 -20.51
N ASP A 9 39.54 -8.16 -21.54
CA ASP A 9 38.49 -7.23 -21.96
C ASP A 9 37.25 -7.96 -22.51
N ILE A 10 37.43 -9.11 -23.16
CA ILE A 10 36.33 -9.96 -23.63
C ILE A 10 35.59 -10.60 -22.46
N VAL A 11 36.30 -11.05 -21.42
CA VAL A 11 35.68 -11.67 -20.22
C VAL A 11 34.89 -10.62 -19.42
N ILE A 12 35.43 -9.41 -19.26
CA ILE A 12 34.74 -8.30 -18.59
C ILE A 12 33.49 -7.89 -19.40
N SER A 13 33.61 -7.80 -20.72
CA SER A 13 32.47 -7.47 -21.60
C SER A 13 31.40 -8.57 -21.55
N LEU A 14 31.77 -9.86 -21.51
CA LEU A 14 30.83 -10.97 -21.38
C LEU A 14 30.13 -10.97 -20.00
N LEU A 15 30.85 -10.66 -18.92
CA LEU A 15 30.29 -10.50 -17.56
C LEU A 15 29.34 -9.30 -17.47
N LEU A 16 29.66 -8.19 -18.14
CA LEU A 16 28.78 -7.01 -18.20
C LEU A 16 27.53 -7.27 -19.05
N ILE A 17 27.64 -8.05 -20.13
CA ILE A 17 26.49 -8.45 -20.96
C ILE A 17 25.62 -9.48 -20.22
N LEU A 18 26.21 -10.45 -19.52
CA LEU A 18 25.46 -11.42 -18.70
C LEU A 18 24.76 -10.76 -17.49
N ASN A 19 25.34 -9.70 -16.91
CA ASN A 19 24.67 -8.89 -15.89
C ASN A 19 23.59 -7.95 -16.45
N ASN A 20 23.61 -7.63 -17.75
CA ASN A 20 22.57 -6.82 -18.40
C ASN A 20 21.44 -7.65 -19.03
N PHE A 21 21.60 -8.97 -19.16
CA PHE A 21 20.60 -9.86 -19.76
C PHE A 21 19.57 -10.45 -18.77
N GLY A 22 19.46 -9.89 -17.56
CA GLY A 22 18.57 -10.39 -16.50
C GLY A 22 17.62 -9.37 -15.86
N ALA A 23 17.50 -8.15 -16.39
CA ALA A 23 16.65 -7.11 -15.78
C ALA A 23 15.32 -6.90 -16.52
N TYR A 24 14.74 -7.96 -17.10
CA TYR A 24 13.29 -8.00 -17.24
C TYR A 24 12.73 -8.21 -15.84
N GLY A 25 11.97 -7.23 -15.36
CA GLY A 25 11.45 -7.13 -13.99
C GLY A 25 10.62 -8.33 -13.58
N THR A 26 11.28 -9.42 -13.18
CA THR A 26 10.63 -10.56 -12.55
C THR A 26 10.56 -10.27 -11.08
N CYS A 27 9.33 -10.27 -10.55
CA CYS A 27 9.12 -10.16 -9.11
C CYS A 27 9.95 -11.19 -8.34
N PRO A 28 10.35 -10.87 -7.09
CA PRO A 28 11.05 -11.83 -6.24
C PRO A 28 10.26 -13.13 -6.09
N PRO A 29 10.91 -14.23 -5.70
CA PRO A 29 10.22 -15.49 -5.42
C PRO A 29 9.01 -15.29 -4.48
N ASP A 30 7.94 -16.02 -4.73
CA ASP A 30 6.63 -15.94 -4.05
C ASP A 30 5.77 -14.70 -4.38
N PHE A 31 6.30 -13.73 -5.13
CA PHE A 31 5.53 -12.59 -5.61
C PHE A 31 5.04 -12.83 -7.04
N LYS A 32 3.85 -12.31 -7.31
CA LYS A 32 3.23 -12.29 -8.62
C LYS A 32 3.43 -10.91 -9.24
N ASP A 33 3.94 -10.88 -10.47
CA ASP A 33 3.91 -9.69 -11.30
C ASP A 33 2.45 -9.43 -11.72
N VAL A 34 1.94 -8.27 -11.33
CA VAL A 34 0.58 -7.81 -11.65
C VAL A 34 0.60 -6.73 -12.73
N GLY A 35 1.68 -6.61 -13.50
CA GLY A 35 1.87 -5.65 -14.59
C GLY A 35 2.74 -4.46 -14.19
N ASP A 36 3.36 -3.80 -15.17
CA ASP A 36 4.17 -2.58 -15.00
C ASP A 36 5.28 -2.68 -13.93
N GLY A 37 5.78 -3.90 -13.66
CA GLY A 37 6.78 -4.14 -12.62
C GLY A 37 6.24 -4.03 -11.19
N VAL A 38 4.92 -4.07 -11.01
CA VAL A 38 4.26 -4.11 -9.70
C VAL A 38 4.20 -5.54 -9.22
N CYS A 39 4.70 -5.78 -8.01
CA CYS A 39 4.82 -7.11 -7.43
C CYS A 39 3.94 -7.24 -6.19
N MET A 40 3.02 -8.20 -6.22
CA MET A 40 2.10 -8.48 -5.10
C MET A 40 2.26 -9.90 -4.59
N ILE A 41 2.02 -10.12 -3.30
CA ILE A 41 1.96 -11.43 -2.67
C ILE A 41 0.61 -11.65 -2.02
N HIS A 42 0.05 -12.84 -2.23
CA HIS A 42 -1.15 -13.31 -1.56
C HIS A 42 -0.78 -14.08 -0.28
N LEU A 43 -1.41 -13.69 0.82
CA LEU A 43 -1.21 -14.27 2.13
C LEU A 43 -2.58 -14.80 2.61
N PRO A 44 -2.81 -16.12 2.61
CA PRO A 44 -4.09 -16.71 3.00
C PRO A 44 -4.27 -16.68 4.52
N LEU A 45 -4.49 -15.48 5.05
CA LEU A 45 -4.66 -15.20 6.46
C LEU A 45 -5.77 -14.17 6.64
N ALA A 46 -6.80 -14.56 7.40
CA ALA A 46 -7.86 -13.65 7.77
C ALA A 46 -7.33 -12.56 8.70
N THR A 47 -7.73 -11.31 8.45
CA THR A 47 -7.21 -10.13 9.17
C THR A 47 -8.29 -9.07 9.34
N THR A 48 -8.15 -8.26 10.39
CA THR A 48 -8.81 -6.95 10.49
C THR A 48 -8.04 -5.94 9.64
N TYR A 49 -8.61 -4.76 9.39
CA TYR A 49 -7.96 -3.71 8.58
C TYR A 49 -6.54 -3.40 9.09
N CYS A 50 -6.39 -3.08 10.38
CA CYS A 50 -5.08 -2.76 10.96
C CYS A 50 -4.13 -3.97 10.96
N ALA A 51 -4.65 -5.18 11.20
CA ALA A 51 -3.85 -6.39 11.16
C ALA A 51 -3.34 -6.71 9.74
N ALA A 52 -4.06 -6.32 8.68
CA ALA A 52 -3.60 -6.48 7.30
C ALA A 52 -2.39 -5.59 7.01
N HIS A 53 -2.43 -4.33 7.45
CA HIS A 53 -1.29 -3.40 7.34
C HIS A 53 -0.08 -3.93 8.11
N GLN A 54 -0.28 -4.36 9.36
CA GLN A 54 0.77 -4.96 10.18
C GLN A 54 1.31 -6.26 9.58
N LEU A 55 0.44 -7.09 8.98
CA LEU A 55 0.84 -8.32 8.30
C LEU A 55 1.81 -8.01 7.16
N CYS A 56 1.51 -7.04 6.31
CA CYS A 56 2.41 -6.64 5.24
C CYS A 56 3.75 -6.15 5.78
N GLU A 57 3.75 -5.28 6.78
CA GLU A 57 4.98 -4.80 7.42
C GLU A 57 5.85 -5.96 7.94
N VAL A 58 5.27 -6.87 8.74
CA VAL A 58 5.98 -8.02 9.33
C VAL A 58 6.51 -8.95 8.25
N LYS A 59 5.71 -9.24 7.22
CA LYS A 59 6.09 -10.13 6.12
C LYS A 59 7.15 -9.50 5.22
N GLY A 60 7.16 -8.18 5.10
CA GLY A 60 8.20 -7.43 4.42
C GLY A 60 9.50 -7.46 5.19
N LYS A 61 9.49 -7.07 6.47
CA LYS A 61 10.66 -7.13 7.36
C LYS A 61 11.33 -8.50 7.35
N LYS A 62 10.54 -9.59 7.42
CA LYS A 62 11.07 -10.97 7.35
C LYS A 62 11.82 -11.27 6.04
N ARG A 63 11.48 -10.58 4.94
CA ARG A 63 12.07 -10.76 3.62
C ARG A 63 13.14 -9.72 3.27
N GLY A 64 13.38 -8.74 4.14
CA GLY A 64 14.20 -7.58 3.80
C GLY A 64 13.57 -6.68 2.72
N LEU A 65 12.23 -6.67 2.62
CA LEU A 65 11.47 -5.86 1.67
C LEU A 65 10.54 -4.90 2.42
N ARG A 66 10.24 -3.75 1.82
CA ARG A 66 9.15 -2.88 2.31
C ARG A 66 7.85 -3.30 1.63
N LEU A 67 6.97 -3.97 2.36
CA LEU A 67 5.64 -4.34 1.88
C LEU A 67 4.56 -3.50 2.53
N PHE A 68 3.50 -3.23 1.79
CA PHE A 68 2.34 -2.45 2.24
C PHE A 68 1.05 -3.01 1.61
N VAL A 69 -0.11 -2.66 2.15
CA VAL A 69 -1.39 -3.03 1.53
C VAL A 69 -1.58 -2.16 0.27
N PRO A 70 -1.92 -2.72 -0.90
CA PRO A 70 -2.03 -1.94 -2.14
C PRO A 70 -3.15 -0.91 -2.09
N GLY A 71 -2.89 0.30 -2.60
CA GLY A 71 -3.91 1.33 -2.84
C GLY A 71 -4.02 1.68 -4.31
N ILE A 72 -2.97 2.31 -4.86
CA ILE A 72 -2.93 2.81 -6.23
C ILE A 72 -3.11 1.69 -7.25
N HIS A 73 -2.58 0.51 -6.96
CA HIS A 73 -2.66 -0.66 -7.83
C HIS A 73 -3.71 -1.68 -7.36
N ALA A 74 -4.57 -1.31 -6.40
CA ALA A 74 -5.54 -2.24 -5.81
C ALA A 74 -6.54 -2.80 -6.84
N GLU A 75 -6.84 -2.06 -7.92
CA GLU A 75 -7.67 -2.50 -9.06
C GLU A 75 -7.16 -3.75 -9.77
N ARG A 76 -5.90 -4.11 -9.56
CA ARG A 76 -5.31 -5.33 -10.13
C ARG A 76 -5.67 -6.57 -9.31
N ILE A 77 -6.03 -6.40 -8.03
CA ILE A 77 -6.25 -7.50 -7.10
C ILE A 77 -7.30 -8.51 -7.61
N PRO A 78 -8.52 -8.11 -8.05
CA PRO A 78 -9.54 -9.06 -8.49
C PRO A 78 -9.11 -9.89 -9.71
N THR A 79 -8.26 -9.32 -10.58
CA THR A 79 -7.79 -10.00 -11.79
C THR A 79 -6.72 -11.03 -11.45
N PHE A 80 -5.79 -10.69 -10.56
CA PHE A 80 -4.64 -11.53 -10.27
C PHE A 80 -4.83 -12.49 -9.09
N PHE A 81 -5.78 -12.19 -8.20
CA PHE A 81 -6.12 -12.98 -7.01
C PHE A 81 -7.64 -13.21 -6.90
N PRO A 82 -8.29 -13.80 -7.93
CA PRO A 82 -9.75 -13.93 -7.99
C PRO A 82 -10.34 -14.86 -6.91
N SER A 83 -9.51 -15.68 -6.27
CA SER A 83 -9.94 -16.58 -5.18
C SER A 83 -10.06 -15.88 -3.83
N ALA A 84 -9.51 -14.66 -3.68
CA ALA A 84 -9.58 -13.92 -2.43
C ALA A 84 -10.97 -13.27 -2.31
N ALA A 85 -11.76 -13.73 -1.35
CA ALA A 85 -13.15 -13.30 -1.21
C ALA A 85 -13.24 -11.85 -0.70
N THR A 86 -12.54 -11.53 0.38
CA THR A 86 -12.54 -10.19 0.97
C THR A 86 -11.11 -9.76 1.25
N VAL A 87 -10.68 -8.64 0.68
CA VAL A 87 -9.30 -8.13 0.81
C VAL A 87 -9.31 -6.62 0.97
N PHE A 88 -8.56 -6.14 1.96
CA PHE A 88 -8.42 -4.70 2.19
C PHE A 88 -7.52 -4.06 1.13
N THR A 89 -7.81 -2.79 0.84
CA THR A 89 -6.89 -1.89 0.15
C THR A 89 -6.33 -0.88 1.16
N SER A 90 -5.36 -0.07 0.75
CA SER A 90 -4.95 1.10 1.54
C SER A 90 -5.83 2.33 1.31
N LEU A 91 -6.84 2.26 0.42
CA LEU A 91 -7.73 3.39 0.17
C LEU A 91 -8.60 3.68 1.39
N HIS A 92 -8.63 4.93 1.82
CA HIS A 92 -9.42 5.35 2.97
C HIS A 92 -9.85 6.81 2.92
N ALA A 93 -10.93 7.13 3.63
CA ALA A 93 -11.48 8.46 3.85
C ALA A 93 -11.71 8.71 5.37
N MET A 94 -10.73 8.36 6.19
CA MET A 94 -10.87 8.33 7.66
C MET A 94 -10.68 9.69 8.35
N LEU A 95 -9.85 10.61 7.86
CA LEU A 95 -9.55 11.84 8.63
C LEU A 95 -10.51 13.01 8.36
N ASN A 96 -11.04 13.10 7.14
CA ASN A 96 -11.97 14.16 6.76
C ASN A 96 -12.87 13.62 5.65
N ARG A 97 -14.05 13.12 6.03
CA ARG A 97 -15.00 12.59 5.05
C ARG A 97 -15.64 13.74 4.28
N SER A 98 -15.45 13.73 2.97
CA SER A 98 -16.06 14.68 2.05
C SER A 98 -17.58 14.47 1.97
N SER A 99 -18.35 15.56 1.79
CA SER A 99 -19.79 15.47 1.48
C SER A 99 -20.07 14.87 0.10
N ASP A 100 -19.13 15.03 -0.83
CA ASP A 100 -19.06 14.22 -2.05
C ASP A 100 -18.30 12.92 -1.71
N LEU A 101 -19.03 11.80 -1.55
CA LEU A 101 -18.48 10.52 -1.11
C LEU A 101 -17.42 9.95 -2.08
N ARG A 102 -17.39 10.42 -3.33
CA ARG A 102 -16.40 10.01 -4.35
C ARG A 102 -15.09 10.79 -4.26
N ALA A 103 -15.04 11.87 -3.48
CA ALA A 103 -13.84 12.67 -3.25
C ALA A 103 -13.22 12.39 -1.87
N GLY A 104 -11.99 12.88 -1.67
CA GLY A 104 -11.32 12.86 -0.37
C GLY A 104 -10.68 11.53 -0.01
N TRP A 105 -10.63 10.58 -0.95
CA TRP A 105 -9.98 9.28 -0.75
C TRP A 105 -8.47 9.43 -0.80
N ARG A 106 -7.77 8.76 0.10
CA ARG A 106 -6.30 8.73 0.18
C ARG A 106 -5.80 7.31 0.14
N VAL A 107 -4.50 7.16 -0.09
CA VAL A 107 -3.82 5.86 -0.12
C VAL A 107 -2.73 5.82 0.95
N GLY A 108 -2.53 4.63 1.51
CA GLY A 108 -1.41 4.34 2.43
C GLY A 108 -0.12 3.93 1.71
N ASP A 109 -0.02 4.25 0.42
CA ASP A 109 1.07 3.79 -0.44
C ASP A 109 2.31 4.64 -0.20
N PRO A 110 3.50 4.03 0.05
CA PRO A 110 4.74 4.76 0.23
C PRO A 110 5.02 5.79 -0.86
N GLY A 111 5.29 7.04 -0.47
CA GLY A 111 5.60 8.13 -1.40
C GLY A 111 4.39 8.83 -1.99
N PHE A 112 3.18 8.42 -1.61
CA PHE A 112 1.91 8.99 -2.05
C PHE A 112 1.09 9.57 -0.90
N ALA A 113 1.69 9.90 0.26
CA ALA A 113 0.97 10.58 1.33
C ALA A 113 0.34 11.92 0.91
N ASN A 114 0.87 12.54 -0.15
CA ASN A 114 0.32 13.77 -0.75
C ASN A 114 -0.69 13.50 -1.88
N LEU A 115 -1.16 12.27 -2.06
CA LEU A 115 -2.19 11.95 -3.04
C LEU A 115 -3.56 11.96 -2.37
N GLU A 116 -4.44 12.84 -2.88
CA GLU A 116 -5.87 12.77 -2.61
C GLU A 116 -6.61 12.59 -3.92
N ILE A 117 -7.49 11.60 -3.95
CA ILE A 117 -8.31 11.26 -5.10
C ILE A 117 -9.56 12.13 -5.06
N GLY A 118 -9.68 13.00 -6.06
CA GLY A 118 -10.87 13.82 -6.29
C GLY A 118 -12.04 13.04 -6.87
N ASN A 119 -13.14 13.74 -7.16
CA ASN A 119 -14.39 13.15 -7.67
C ASN A 119 -14.39 12.77 -9.16
N ASN A 120 -13.21 12.58 -9.77
CA ASN A 120 -13.15 12.15 -11.16
C ASN A 120 -13.71 10.73 -11.27
N ALA A 121 -14.75 10.56 -12.10
CA ALA A 121 -15.46 9.30 -12.27
C ALA A 121 -14.57 8.10 -12.67
N ASN A 122 -13.38 8.35 -13.21
CA ASN A 122 -12.45 7.31 -13.64
C ASN A 122 -11.27 7.08 -12.69
N ALA A 123 -11.12 7.87 -11.62
CA ALA A 123 -9.98 7.73 -10.71
C ALA A 123 -10.06 6.46 -9.85
N VAL A 124 -11.27 6.10 -9.41
CA VAL A 124 -11.54 4.84 -8.69
C VAL A 124 -12.79 4.20 -9.28
N ARG A 125 -12.67 2.92 -9.66
CA ARG A 125 -13.76 2.13 -10.24
C ARG A 125 -14.60 1.45 -9.16
N TRP A 126 -15.40 2.25 -8.49
CA TRP A 126 -16.36 1.78 -7.49
C TRP A 126 -17.40 0.83 -8.10
N TYR A 127 -17.88 -0.12 -7.30
CA TYR A 127 -19.04 -0.92 -7.65
C TYR A 127 -20.30 -0.03 -7.75
N SER A 128 -21.33 -0.53 -8.45
CA SER A 128 -22.57 0.22 -8.64
C SER A 128 -23.24 0.52 -7.30
N GLY A 129 -23.49 1.80 -7.03
CA GLY A 129 -24.06 2.28 -5.76
C GLY A 129 -23.03 2.77 -4.75
N GLU A 130 -21.75 2.44 -4.95
CA GLU A 130 -20.65 2.80 -4.06
C GLU A 130 -19.91 4.06 -4.58
N PRO A 131 -19.14 4.78 -3.74
CA PRO A 131 -19.11 4.67 -2.28
C PRO A 131 -20.40 5.23 -1.66
N ASP A 132 -20.93 4.57 -0.63
CA ASP A 132 -22.16 4.92 0.07
C ASP A 132 -22.03 5.16 1.58
N GLU A 133 -20.84 4.96 2.17
CA GLU A 133 -20.61 5.25 3.60
C GLU A 133 -20.44 6.76 3.84
N PRO A 134 -21.36 7.41 4.58
CA PRO A 134 -21.29 8.85 4.83
C PRO A 134 -20.24 9.26 5.88
N ASN A 135 -19.71 8.32 6.66
CA ASN A 135 -18.72 8.58 7.70
C ASN A 135 -17.32 8.12 7.28
N GLU A 136 -16.42 7.98 8.25
CA GLU A 136 -15.07 7.45 8.10
C GLU A 136 -15.08 6.05 7.48
N ALA A 137 -14.61 5.97 6.24
CA ALA A 137 -14.67 4.76 5.43
C ALA A 137 -13.30 4.26 5.00
N ILE A 138 -13.22 2.95 4.77
CA ILE A 138 -12.12 2.27 4.07
C ILE A 138 -12.67 1.63 2.80
N ALA A 139 -11.82 1.47 1.79
CA ALA A 139 -12.18 0.72 0.59
C ALA A 139 -11.61 -0.71 0.66
N LEU A 140 -12.40 -1.67 0.21
CA LEU A 140 -12.00 -3.06 0.14
C LEU A 140 -12.64 -3.73 -1.07
N TYR A 141 -12.03 -4.82 -1.52
CA TYR A 141 -12.68 -5.72 -2.48
C TYR A 141 -13.47 -6.77 -1.72
N GLU A 142 -14.76 -6.87 -2.03
CA GLU A 142 -15.66 -7.94 -1.61
C GLU A 142 -16.14 -8.69 -2.85
N ASN A 143 -15.79 -9.97 -2.97
CA ASN A 143 -16.04 -10.83 -4.12
C ASN A 143 -15.66 -10.16 -5.45
N GLY A 144 -14.48 -9.51 -5.47
CA GLY A 144 -13.94 -8.79 -6.62
C GLY A 144 -14.60 -7.44 -6.92
N ARG A 145 -15.47 -6.93 -6.06
CA ARG A 145 -16.14 -5.63 -6.21
C ARG A 145 -15.57 -4.62 -5.21
N LEU A 146 -15.20 -3.43 -5.69
CA LEU A 146 -14.71 -2.37 -4.82
C LEU A 146 -15.88 -1.66 -4.13
N VAL A 147 -15.92 -1.75 -2.81
CA VAL A 147 -16.95 -1.17 -1.94
C VAL A 147 -16.29 -0.33 -0.84
N ASP A 148 -17.04 0.60 -0.23
CA ASP A 148 -16.62 1.26 1.01
C ASP A 148 -17.41 0.79 2.22
N LYS A 149 -16.73 0.68 3.36
CA LYS A 149 -17.34 0.28 4.64
C LYS A 149 -16.62 0.98 5.79
N ILE A 150 -17.28 1.04 6.94
CA ILE A 150 -16.62 1.39 8.21
C ILE A 150 -15.51 0.36 8.48
N GLN A 151 -14.39 0.83 9.03
CA GLN A 151 -13.18 0.05 9.26
C GLN A 151 -13.39 -1.30 9.98
N THR A 152 -14.39 -1.38 10.86
CA THR A 152 -14.69 -2.53 11.73
C THR A 152 -15.81 -3.43 11.19
N ALA A 153 -16.42 -3.08 10.06
CA ALA A 153 -17.62 -3.76 9.57
C ALA A 153 -17.34 -5.19 9.08
N LEU A 154 -16.18 -5.43 8.48
CA LEU A 154 -15.81 -6.71 7.90
C LEU A 154 -14.35 -7.07 8.23
N ASN A 155 -14.09 -8.37 8.26
CA ASN A 155 -12.73 -8.91 8.24
C ASN A 155 -12.39 -9.37 6.82
N ALA A 156 -11.14 -9.19 6.43
CA ALA A 156 -10.62 -9.79 5.20
C ALA A 156 -10.45 -11.30 5.38
N SER A 157 -10.73 -12.07 4.33
CA SER A 157 -10.42 -13.49 4.26
C SER A 157 -8.91 -13.72 4.01
N ASP A 158 -8.28 -12.74 3.34
CA ASP A 158 -6.90 -12.84 2.88
C ASP A 158 -6.18 -11.49 2.99
N GLY A 159 -4.86 -11.53 3.14
CA GLY A 159 -3.99 -10.37 3.01
C GLY A 159 -3.36 -10.31 1.62
N ILE A 160 -3.38 -9.13 1.00
CA ILE A 160 -2.60 -8.84 -0.20
C ILE A 160 -1.61 -7.74 0.14
N CYS A 161 -0.34 -7.95 -0.22
CA CYS A 161 0.72 -6.97 0.01
C CYS A 161 1.47 -6.67 -1.29
N GLU A 162 1.86 -5.42 -1.48
CA GLU A 162 2.66 -4.94 -2.60
C GLU A 162 4.09 -4.59 -2.16
N ILE A 163 5.07 -4.80 -3.05
CA ILE A 163 6.44 -4.33 -2.86
C ILE A 163 6.53 -2.83 -3.15
N SER A 164 7.09 -2.06 -2.21
CA SER A 164 7.41 -0.65 -2.43
C SER A 164 8.59 -0.50 -3.38
N ASN A 165 8.38 0.23 -4.47
CA ASN A 165 9.45 0.69 -5.37
C ASN A 165 10.14 1.97 -4.88
N GLN A 166 9.61 2.59 -3.82
CA GLN A 166 10.27 3.72 -3.16
C GLN A 166 11.41 3.22 -2.29
N SER A 167 12.61 3.78 -2.47
CA SER A 167 13.73 3.56 -1.56
C SER A 167 13.42 4.14 -0.18
N ASP A 168 13.93 3.48 0.85
CA ASP A 168 13.88 4.00 2.21
C ASP A 168 15.01 5.03 2.39
N ASN A 169 14.77 6.25 1.93
CA ASN A 169 15.79 7.30 1.88
C ASN A 169 16.17 7.82 3.28
N GLY A 170 15.59 7.27 4.35
CA GLY A 170 15.66 7.81 5.70
C GLY A 170 14.91 9.13 5.89
N SER A 171 14.24 9.64 4.86
CA SER A 171 13.33 10.77 4.99
C SER A 171 11.95 10.27 5.41
N PHE A 172 11.51 10.64 6.61
CA PHE A 172 10.16 10.37 7.06
C PHE A 172 9.14 11.02 6.14
N GLU A 173 8.12 10.27 5.76
CA GLU A 173 6.97 10.80 5.03
C GLU A 173 6.28 11.86 5.92
N ARG A 174 6.24 13.10 5.43
CA ARG A 174 5.74 14.23 6.23
C ARG A 174 4.22 14.31 6.13
N PHE A 175 3.54 13.92 7.19
CA PHE A 175 2.12 14.20 7.35
C PHE A 175 1.95 15.64 7.85
N LEU A 176 1.45 16.52 6.98
CA LEU A 176 1.20 17.92 7.30
C LEU A 176 -0.24 18.10 7.78
N ILE A 177 -0.43 18.69 8.96
CA ILE A 177 -1.76 18.91 9.57
C ILE A 177 -2.67 19.84 8.76
N ASN A 178 -2.08 20.64 7.87
CA ASN A 178 -2.76 21.55 6.96
C ASN A 178 -2.85 21.01 5.53
N TRP A 179 -2.50 19.74 5.32
CA TRP A 179 -2.49 19.13 4.00
C TRP A 179 -3.48 17.96 3.91
N PRO A 180 -4.29 17.90 2.84
CA PRO A 180 -4.54 18.92 1.82
C PRO A 180 -5.49 20.03 2.30
N TYR A 181 -6.07 19.88 3.51
CA TYR A 181 -6.92 20.87 4.16
C TYR A 181 -6.61 20.91 5.66
N SER A 182 -7.02 21.98 6.35
CA SER A 182 -6.93 22.06 7.81
C SER A 182 -7.91 21.11 8.46
N PHE A 183 -7.44 20.20 9.32
CA PHE A 183 -8.31 19.38 10.14
C PHE A 183 -8.70 20.10 11.44
N ASN A 184 -9.93 19.90 11.91
CA ASN A 184 -10.36 20.37 13.24
C ASN A 184 -9.84 19.46 14.36
N SER A 185 -9.43 18.23 14.03
CA SER A 185 -8.91 17.22 14.93
C SER A 185 -8.00 16.25 14.18
N VAL A 186 -6.93 15.77 14.83
CA VAL A 186 -6.11 14.66 14.33
C VAL A 186 -6.66 13.28 14.73
N TYR A 187 -7.75 13.28 15.49
CA TYR A 187 -8.49 12.08 15.90
C TYR A 187 -9.77 11.94 15.08
N LEU A 188 -10.08 10.69 14.74
CA LEU A 188 -11.34 10.29 14.12
C LEU A 188 -12.51 10.78 14.98
N GLN A 189 -13.55 11.30 14.33
CA GLN A 189 -14.72 11.85 15.02
C GLN A 189 -15.76 10.77 15.28
N ASP A 190 -15.80 9.74 14.43
CA ASP A 190 -16.67 8.59 14.57
C ASP A 190 -16.17 7.60 15.65
N SER A 191 -17.10 7.11 16.47
CA SER A 191 -16.86 6.06 17.47
C SER A 191 -16.70 4.66 16.86
N TRP A 192 -17.10 4.46 15.60
CA TRP A 192 -17.07 3.15 14.92
C TRP A 192 -15.79 2.92 14.08
N ALA A 193 -15.04 3.99 13.81
CA ALA A 193 -13.70 3.94 13.22
C ALA A 193 -12.66 4.27 14.29
N SER A 194 -11.81 3.31 14.64
CA SER A 194 -10.78 3.51 15.67
C SER A 194 -9.44 3.93 15.09
N GLY A 195 -9.23 3.78 13.78
CA GLY A 195 -7.91 3.91 13.18
C GLY A 195 -6.98 2.79 13.65
N CYS A 196 -5.70 2.89 13.27
CA CYS A 196 -4.68 1.90 13.63
C CYS A 196 -3.65 2.51 14.58
N PHE A 197 -4.12 3.12 15.66
CA PHE A 197 -3.24 3.75 16.65
C PHE A 197 -2.61 2.71 17.58
N THR A 198 -1.30 2.85 17.81
CA THR A 198 -0.59 2.15 18.87
C THR A 198 -0.33 3.13 20.01
N SER A 199 -0.73 2.77 21.22
CA SER A 199 -0.46 3.55 22.42
C SER A 199 0.73 2.96 23.16
N THR A 200 1.70 3.81 23.52
CA THR A 200 2.85 3.42 24.34
C THR A 200 3.06 4.42 25.47
N VAL A 201 3.55 3.92 26.60
CA VAL A 201 3.88 4.75 27.76
C VAL A 201 5.35 5.10 27.67
N VAL A 202 5.64 6.39 27.47
CA VAL A 202 6.99 6.91 27.33
C VAL A 202 7.26 8.02 28.34
N PRO A 203 8.52 8.21 28.78
CA PRO A 203 8.84 9.24 29.79
C PRO A 203 8.61 10.68 29.31
N THR A 204 8.73 10.92 27.99
CA THR A 204 8.60 12.26 27.40
C THR A 204 7.91 12.21 26.04
N LEU A 205 7.33 13.34 25.61
CA LEU A 205 6.74 13.48 24.27
C LEU A 205 7.78 13.27 23.16
N LEU A 206 9.02 13.72 23.38
CA LEU A 206 10.11 13.49 22.43
C LEU A 206 10.40 12.00 22.26
N SER A 207 10.37 11.24 23.36
CA SER A 207 10.50 9.78 23.33
C SER A 207 9.37 9.07 22.58
N CYS A 208 8.21 9.72 22.42
CA CYS A 208 7.10 9.20 21.62
C CYS A 208 7.41 9.27 20.12
N GLY A 209 8.08 10.32 19.65
CA GLY A 209 8.42 10.51 18.24
C GLY A 209 9.54 9.61 17.71
N PHE A 210 10.20 8.86 18.59
CA PHE A 210 11.30 7.94 18.26
C PHE A 210 10.93 6.45 18.45
N GLN A 211 9.64 6.15 18.68
CA GLN A 211 9.14 4.78 18.77
C GLN A 211 9.03 4.14 17.39
#